data_AF-A0A257SPP8-F1
#
_entry.id   AF-A0A257SPP8-F1
#
_cell.length_a   1.000
_cell.length_b   1.000
_cell.length_c   1.000
_cell.angle_alpha   90.00
_cell.angle_beta   90.00
_cell.angle_gamma   90.00
#
_symmetry.space_group_name_H-M   'P 1'
#
loop_
_entity.id
_entity.type
_entity.pdbx_description
1 polymer ?
#
loop_
_entity_poly.entity_id
_entity_poly.type
_entity_poly.pdbx_seq_one_letter_code
_entity_poly.pdbx_strand_id
1 'polypeptide(L)'
;MQFITDKEQLKPGLIIFRRGDVGHDNYYCRVRIQNEDRYKTISLRTSDRQTARDYALDQYADIRFRVKHDVPVFNRPFSQVAEEYAEAQQRRANAGEVSQARAMNVKNKIDGPLNAYVGSTQVH
;
A
#
# COMPACT_ATOMS: atom_id res chain seq x y z
N MET A 1 -16.42 -15.40 19.63
CA MET A 1 -15.15 -14.65 19.66
C MET A 1 -15.36 -13.35 18.90
N GLN A 2 -15.19 -12.19 19.54
CA GLN A 2 -15.23 -10.91 18.83
C GLN A 2 -13.82 -10.57 18.35
N PHE A 3 -13.65 -10.50 17.03
CA PHE A 3 -12.36 -10.15 16.41
C PHE A 3 -11.97 -8.68 16.62
N ILE A 4 -12.94 -7.82 16.84
CA ILE A 4 -12.77 -6.37 17.00
C ILE A 4 -13.40 -5.98 18.34
N THR A 5 -12.61 -5.40 19.22
CA THR A 5 -13.01 -4.82 20.51
C THR A 5 -12.67 -3.33 20.54
N ASP A 6 -13.25 -2.58 21.49
CA ASP A 6 -12.96 -1.16 21.72
C ASP A 6 -13.02 -0.29 20.45
N LYS A 7 -14.00 -0.57 19.60
CA LYS A 7 -14.18 0.11 18.32
C LYS A 7 -14.65 1.55 18.53
N GLU A 8 -13.85 2.50 18.06
CA GLU A 8 -14.16 3.92 18.13
C GLU A 8 -13.94 4.57 16.76
N GLN A 9 -14.93 5.34 16.30
CA GLN A 9 -14.81 6.13 15.07
C GLN A 9 -14.35 7.55 15.40
N LEU A 10 -13.19 7.95 14.87
CA LEU A 10 -12.61 9.27 15.10
C LEU A 10 -13.05 10.29 14.05
N LYS A 11 -13.16 9.85 12.79
CA LYS A 11 -13.62 10.66 11.64
C LYS A 11 -14.36 9.75 10.64
N PRO A 12 -15.10 10.31 9.67
CA PRO A 12 -15.58 9.52 8.53
C PRO A 12 -14.41 8.80 7.84
N GLY A 13 -14.47 7.47 7.82
CA GLY A 13 -13.41 6.63 7.23
C GLY A 13 -12.18 6.40 8.11
N LEU A 14 -12.12 6.91 9.35
CA LEU A 14 -11.04 6.63 10.31
C LEU A 14 -11.60 6.01 11.59
N ILE A 15 -11.17 4.79 11.89
CA ILE A 15 -11.65 4.02 13.04
C ILE A 15 -10.45 3.42 13.76
N ILE A 16 -10.42 3.52 15.09
CA ILE A 16 -9.49 2.79 15.95
C ILE A 16 -10.21 1.61 16.60
N PHE A 17 -9.47 0.54 16.87
CA PHE A 17 -10.01 -0.67 17.49
C PHE A 17 -8.89 -1.52 18.08
N ARG A 18 -9.25 -2.46 18.95
CA ARG A 18 -8.37 -3.54 19.40
C ARG A 18 -8.77 -4.85 18.76
N ARG A 19 -7.81 -5.76 18.70
CA ARG A 19 -7.98 -7.10 18.14
C ARG A 19 -8.10 -8.10 19.29
N GLY A 20 -9.21 -8.81 19.37
CA GLY A 20 -9.45 -9.83 20.40
C GLY A 20 -8.75 -11.16 20.12
N ASP A 21 -8.15 -11.30 18.93
CA ASP A 21 -7.49 -12.52 18.44
C ASP A 21 -5.96 -12.48 18.56
N VAL A 22 -5.39 -11.43 19.16
CA VAL A 22 -3.94 -11.27 19.36
C VAL A 22 -3.60 -11.12 20.84
N GLY A 23 -2.44 -11.64 21.26
CA GLY A 23 -2.02 -11.64 22.66
C GLY A 23 -1.52 -10.28 23.20
N HIS A 24 -1.93 -9.16 22.59
CA HIS A 24 -1.53 -7.82 23.01
C HIS A 24 -2.68 -6.82 22.92
N ASP A 25 -2.65 -5.79 23.77
CA ASP A 25 -3.72 -4.78 23.85
C ASP A 25 -3.49 -3.54 22.96
N ASN A 26 -2.62 -3.67 21.95
CA ASN A 26 -2.33 -2.56 21.05
C ASN A 26 -3.55 -2.19 20.21
N TYR A 27 -3.79 -0.88 20.11
CA TYR A 27 -4.75 -0.33 19.18
C TYR A 27 -4.26 -0.46 17.73
N TYR A 28 -5.22 -0.63 16.83
CA TYR A 28 -5.09 -0.55 15.39
C TYR A 28 -5.94 0.61 14.91
N CYS A 29 -5.56 1.21 13.78
CA CYS A 29 -6.44 2.07 13.01
C CYS A 29 -6.78 1.41 11.67
N ARG A 30 -7.96 1.72 11.14
CA ARG A 30 -8.33 1.47 9.75
C ARG A 30 -8.72 2.77 9.07
N VAL A 31 -8.13 3.01 7.91
CA VAL A 31 -8.36 4.19 7.08
C VAL A 31 -8.99 3.77 5.77
N ARG A 32 -10.17 4.32 5.46
CA ARG A 32 -10.81 4.13 4.16
C ARG A 32 -10.04 4.92 3.10
N ILE A 33 -9.63 4.23 2.04
CA ILE A 33 -9.03 4.87 0.87
C ILE A 33 -10.18 5.39 -0.01
N GLN A 34 -10.09 6.62 -0.53
CA GLN A 34 -11.19 7.19 -1.33
C GLN A 34 -11.22 6.63 -2.76
N ASN A 35 -10.05 6.33 -3.32
CA ASN A 35 -9.90 5.86 -4.70
C ASN A 35 -9.92 4.33 -4.81
N GLU A 36 -9.78 3.62 -3.70
CA GLU A 36 -9.87 2.16 -3.63
C GLU A 36 -10.95 1.81 -2.59
N ASP A 37 -11.92 0.95 -2.93
CA ASP A 37 -12.98 0.54 -1.98
C ASP A 37 -12.46 -0.47 -0.94
N ARG A 38 -11.33 -0.13 -0.31
CA ARG A 38 -10.59 -0.95 0.63
C ARG A 38 -10.12 -0.09 1.81
N TYR A 39 -9.90 -0.77 2.94
CA TYR A 39 -9.32 -0.17 4.14
C TYR A 39 -7.85 -0.53 4.24
N LYS A 40 -7.01 0.43 4.62
CA LYS A 40 -5.68 0.12 5.13
C LYS A 40 -5.73 0.02 6.65
N THR A 41 -5.33 -1.14 7.17
CA THR A 41 -5.23 -1.41 8.62
C THR A 41 -3.78 -1.25 9.07
N ILE A 42 -3.55 -0.49 10.13
CA ILE A 42 -2.21 -0.19 10.66
C ILE A 42 -2.22 -0.40 12.17
N SER A 43 -1.20 -1.07 12.71
CA SER A 43 -0.98 -1.16 14.17
C SER A 43 -0.43 0.16 14.68
N LEU A 44 -1.05 0.71 15.72
CA LEU A 44 -0.61 1.94 16.38
C LEU A 44 0.45 1.66 17.46
N ARG A 45 0.75 0.38 17.74
CA ARG A 45 1.80 -0.08 18.68
C ARG A 45 1.70 0.53 20.09
N THR A 46 0.50 0.93 20.50
CA THR A 46 0.23 1.48 21.82
C THR A 46 -1.08 0.93 22.35
N SER A 47 -1.14 0.64 23.65
CA SER A 47 -2.36 0.27 24.37
C SER A 47 -3.06 1.48 24.99
N ASP A 48 -2.42 2.66 25.01
CA ASP A 48 -3.03 3.89 25.50
C ASP A 48 -4.00 4.48 24.48
N ARG A 49 -5.21 4.81 24.92
CA ARG A 49 -6.29 5.28 24.04
C ARG A 49 -6.01 6.67 23.49
N GLN A 50 -5.50 7.59 24.31
CA GLN A 50 -5.29 8.96 23.88
C GLN A 50 -4.16 9.02 22.84
N THR A 51 -3.04 8.37 23.13
CA THR A 51 -1.91 8.19 22.22
C THR A 51 -2.35 7.51 20.91
N ALA A 52 -3.21 6.49 21.00
CA ALA A 52 -3.75 5.82 19.81
C ALA A 52 -4.57 6.79 18.92
N ARG A 53 -5.34 7.71 19.51
CA ARG A 53 -6.10 8.70 18.73
C ARG A 53 -5.15 9.63 17.97
N ASP A 54 -4.12 10.11 18.64
CA ASP A 54 -3.15 11.04 18.05
C ASP A 54 -2.39 10.36 16.90
N TYR A 55 -1.87 9.15 17.12
CA TYR A 55 -1.21 8.36 16.06
C TYR A 55 -2.15 8.00 14.91
N ALA A 56 -3.43 7.72 15.20
CA ALA A 56 -4.41 7.43 14.16
C ALA A 56 -4.68 8.66 13.27
N LEU A 57 -4.64 9.87 13.83
CA LEU A 57 -4.78 11.11 13.07
C LEU A 57 -3.56 11.38 12.19
N ASP A 58 -2.35 11.10 12.68
CA ASP A 58 -1.13 11.21 11.88
C ASP A 58 -1.14 10.24 10.70
N GLN A 59 -1.49 8.96 10.95
CA GLN A 59 -1.63 7.96 9.89
C GLN A 59 -2.72 8.33 8.88
N TYR A 60 -3.82 8.91 9.35
CA TYR A 60 -4.87 9.41 8.47
C TYR A 60 -4.35 10.53 7.56
N ALA A 61 -3.58 11.48 8.10
CA ALA A 61 -3.00 12.57 7.32
C ALA A 61 -2.01 12.06 6.28
N ASP A 62 -1.12 11.13 6.64
CA ASP A 62 -0.15 10.52 5.71
C ASP A 62 -0.85 9.79 4.55
N ILE A 63 -1.86 8.96 4.84
CA ILE A 63 -2.60 8.24 3.80
C ILE A 63 -3.34 9.22 2.87
N ARG A 64 -3.96 10.27 3.43
CA ARG A 64 -4.64 11.30 2.63
C ARG A 64 -3.65 12.06 1.74
N PHE A 65 -2.45 12.34 2.24
CA PHE A 65 -1.38 12.95 1.47
C PHE A 65 -0.96 12.06 0.30
N ARG A 66 -0.68 10.77 0.56
CA ARG A 66 -0.32 9.81 -0.48
C ARG A 66 -1.36 9.69 -1.58
N VAL A 67 -2.64 9.53 -1.20
CA VAL A 67 -3.76 9.47 -2.16
C VAL A 67 -3.87 10.75 -2.99
N LYS A 68 -3.67 11.93 -2.37
CA LYS A 68 -3.72 13.22 -3.08
C LYS A 68 -2.59 13.36 -4.11
N HIS A 69 -1.43 12.78 -3.83
CA HIS A 69 -0.23 12.88 -4.66
C HIS A 69 0.02 11.66 -5.55
N ASP A 70 -0.98 10.78 -5.71
CA ASP A 70 -0.90 9.55 -6.50
C ASP A 70 0.27 8.63 -6.07
N VAL A 71 0.61 8.66 -4.77
CA VAL A 71 1.61 7.79 -4.17
C VAL A 71 0.91 6.51 -3.70
N PRO A 72 1.43 5.32 -4.05
CA PRO A 72 0.86 4.05 -3.60
C PRO A 72 0.70 3.97 -2.09
N VAL A 73 -0.52 3.67 -1.65
CA VAL A 73 -0.81 3.43 -0.23
C VAL A 73 -0.53 1.98 0.14
N PHE A 74 -0.80 1.05 -0.76
CA PHE A 74 -0.51 -0.37 -0.57
C PHE A 74 0.82 -0.72 -1.22
N ASN A 75 1.56 -1.60 -0.54
CA ASN A 75 2.74 -2.17 -1.17
C ASN A 75 2.29 -3.01 -2.36
N ARG A 76 3.07 -2.95 -3.44
CA ARG A 76 2.85 -3.76 -4.63
C ARG A 76 4.03 -4.72 -4.78
N PRO A 77 3.81 -5.96 -5.23
CA PRO A 77 4.92 -6.83 -5.59
C PRO A 77 5.72 -6.18 -6.73
N PHE A 78 7.05 -6.37 -6.72
CA PHE A 78 7.93 -5.89 -7.77
C PHE A 78 7.44 -6.31 -9.15
N SER A 79 6.92 -7.53 -9.29
CA SER A 79 6.39 -8.05 -10.56
C SER A 79 5.33 -7.12 -11.17
N GLN A 80 4.39 -6.64 -10.36
CA GLN A 80 3.34 -5.73 -10.80
C GLN A 80 3.93 -4.38 -11.25
N VAL A 81 4.84 -3.81 -10.46
CA VAL A 81 5.47 -2.52 -10.80
C VAL A 81 6.36 -2.64 -12.04
N ALA A 82 7.05 -3.77 -12.20
CA ALA A 82 7.92 -4.04 -13.33
C ALA A 82 7.12 -4.25 -14.62
N GLU A 83 5.96 -4.89 -14.55
CA GLU A 83 5.03 -5.02 -15.68
C GLU A 83 4.54 -3.64 -16.16
N GLU A 84 4.06 -2.79 -15.25
CA GLU A 84 3.67 -1.41 -15.55
C GLU A 84 4.82 -0.62 -16.24
N TYR A 85 6.05 -0.82 -15.78
CA TYR A 85 7.23 -0.21 -16.38
C TYR A 85 7.56 -0.76 -17.77
N ALA A 86 7.45 -2.07 -17.98
CA ALA A 86 7.66 -2.69 -19.30
C ALA A 86 6.65 -2.17 -20.33
N GLU A 87 5.39 -2.04 -19.94
CA GLU A 87 4.34 -1.42 -20.78
C GLU A 87 4.63 0.05 -21.09
N ALA A 88 5.14 0.81 -20.12
CA ALA A 88 5.57 2.19 -20.35
C ALA A 88 6.71 2.26 -21.38
N GLN A 89 7.71 1.37 -21.31
CA GLN A 89 8.78 1.30 -22.32
C GLN A 89 8.24 0.93 -23.71
N GLN A 90 7.26 0.02 -23.77
CA GLN A 90 6.63 -0.34 -25.04
C GLN A 90 5.87 0.84 -25.66
N ARG A 91 5.14 1.63 -24.85
CA ARG A 91 4.48 2.86 -25.31
C ARG A 91 5.49 3.86 -25.88
N ARG A 92 6.62 4.04 -25.22
CA ARG A 92 7.72 4.90 -25.71
C ARG A 92 8.34 4.38 -27.01
N ALA A 93 8.44 3.06 -27.16
CA ALA A 93 8.91 2.45 -28.41
C ALA A 93 7.94 2.68 -29.57
N ASN A 94 6.63 2.59 -29.29
CA ASN A 94 5.59 2.86 -30.27
C ASN A 94 5.55 4.34 -30.67
N ALA A 95 5.87 5.25 -29.75
CA ALA A 95 6.02 6.68 -30.01
C ALA A 95 7.34 7.05 -30.72
N GLY A 96 8.25 6.09 -30.92
CA GLY A 96 9.55 6.32 -31.56
C GLY A 96 10.62 6.95 -30.65
N GLU A 97 10.34 7.11 -29.35
CA GLU A 97 11.30 7.67 -28.38
C GLU A 97 12.45 6.70 -28.05
N VAL A 98 12.18 5.40 -28.18
CA VAL A 98 13.16 4.31 -28.01
C VAL A 98 12.96 3.25 -29.09
N SER A 99 13.98 2.44 -29.35
CA SER A 99 13.82 1.33 -30.30
C SER A 99 12.97 0.20 -29.72
N GLN A 100 12.24 -0.51 -30.59
CA GLN A 100 11.47 -1.70 -30.22
C GLN A 100 12.35 -2.76 -29.56
N ALA A 101 13.57 -2.96 -30.07
CA ALA A 101 14.55 -3.87 -29.48
C ALA A 101 14.92 -3.49 -28.04
N ARG A 102 15.00 -2.18 -27.73
CA ARG A 102 15.32 -1.71 -26.38
C ARG A 102 14.18 -1.99 -25.40
N ALA A 103 12.92 -1.75 -25.80
CA ALA A 103 11.77 -2.10 -24.97
C ALA A 103 11.68 -3.63 -24.73
N MET A 104 11.88 -4.43 -25.78
CA MET A 104 11.87 -5.90 -25.68
C MET A 104 12.97 -6.42 -24.74
N ASN A 105 14.18 -5.86 -24.80
CA ASN A 105 15.28 -6.24 -23.91
C ASN A 105 14.98 -5.93 -22.44
N VAL A 106 14.27 -4.83 -22.15
CA VAL A 106 13.82 -4.51 -20.79
C VAL A 106 12.80 -5.54 -20.32
N LYS A 107 11.80 -5.86 -21.16
CA LYS A 107 10.78 -6.86 -20.85
C LYS A 107 11.40 -8.23 -20.55
N ASN A 108 12.32 -8.72 -21.39
CA ASN A 108 12.98 -10.01 -21.17
C ASN A 108 13.77 -10.08 -19.85
N LYS A 109 14.40 -8.99 -19.43
CA LYS A 109 15.13 -8.92 -18.14
C LYS A 109 14.17 -8.96 -16.95
N ILE A 110 13.02 -8.31 -17.09
CA ILE A 110 11.95 -8.32 -16.08
C ILE A 110 11.37 -9.72 -15.98
N ASP A 111 10.86 -10.28 -17.08
CA ASP A 111 10.14 -11.57 -17.11
C ASP A 111 11.04 -12.76 -16.72
N GLY A 112 12.34 -12.67 -17.02
CA GLY A 112 13.31 -13.71 -16.68
C GLY A 112 13.90 -13.54 -15.28
N PRO A 113 15.17 -13.10 -15.17
CA PRO A 113 15.91 -13.15 -13.92
C PRO A 113 15.28 -12.29 -12.82
N LEU A 114 14.82 -11.08 -13.12
CA LEU A 114 14.33 -10.19 -12.06
C LEU A 114 13.05 -10.70 -11.42
N ASN A 115 12.07 -11.17 -12.20
CA ASN A 115 10.85 -11.72 -11.63
C ASN A 115 11.11 -13.02 -10.85
N ALA A 116 12.03 -13.86 -11.31
CA ALA A 116 12.41 -15.09 -10.60
C ALA A 116 13.02 -14.83 -9.22
N TYR A 117 13.83 -13.77 -9.07
CA TYR A 117 14.52 -13.49 -7.80
C TYR A 117 13.77 -12.52 -6.88
N VAL A 118 13.11 -11.50 -7.43
CA VAL A 118 12.53 -10.40 -6.64
C VAL A 118 11.07 -10.14 -6.95
N GLY A 119 10.40 -10.94 -7.78
CA GLY A 119 9.01 -10.71 -8.22
C GLY A 119 8.02 -10.51 -7.08
N SER A 120 8.13 -11.30 -6.01
CA SER A 120 7.24 -11.21 -4.83
C SER A 120 7.64 -10.14 -3.81
N THR A 121 8.83 -9.55 -3.96
CA THR A 121 9.34 -8.51 -3.06
C THR A 121 8.42 -7.30 -3.09
N GLN A 122 8.01 -6.85 -1.91
CA GLN A 122 7.13 -5.69 -1.77
C GLN A 122 7.92 -4.41 -2.03
N VAL A 123 7.45 -3.61 -2.98
CA VAL A 123 7.99 -2.30 -3.33
C VAL A 123 7.06 -1.22 -2.78
N HIS A 124 7.67 -0.21 -2.16
CA HIS A 124 7.00 0.93 -1.53
C HIS A 124 6.88 2.10 -2.50
#